data_AF-A0A969R0I4-F1
#
_entry.id   AF-A0A969R0I4-F1
#
_cell.length_a   1.000
_cell.length_b   1.000
_cell.length_c   1.000
_cell.angle_alpha   90.00
_cell.angle_beta   90.00
_cell.angle_gamma   90.00
#
_symmetry.space_group_name_H-M   'P 1'
#
loop_
_entity.id
_entity.type
_entity.pdbx_description
1 polymer ?
#
loop_
_entity_poly.entity_id
_entity_poly.type
_entity_poly.pdbx_seq_one_letter_code
_entity_poly.pdbx_strand_id
1 'polypeptide(L)'
;MIAKDSEVSIGNWDFSATGIFGQNATLLMKKPILLAAACVLSSQAFAQSPTQQAESLYKQGQAAEKAGNTTNAKDFYTKALKADPRHANATYSLGQLKLKGPAIEAKAREAKFGAVMIPTFQLQDATLQESLMILGKIIEKESKETVIPNFIVQDSANKLTDKKLTLNLKNISSQAAMKYILDTTGAKARYDEYAVVVYSH
;
A
#
# COMPACT_ATOMS: atom_id res chain seq x y z
N MET A 1 53.11 -11.36 -8.24
CA MET A 1 54.19 -11.40 -7.24
C MET A 1 55.29 -10.45 -7.74
N ILE A 2 55.53 -9.36 -7.00
CA ILE A 2 56.75 -8.51 -6.97
C ILE A 2 57.05 -7.74 -8.29
N ALA A 3 56.65 -6.47 -8.45
CA ALA A 3 57.25 -5.22 -7.92
C ALA A 3 58.63 -4.87 -8.51
N LYS A 4 58.73 -3.72 -9.20
CA LYS A 4 59.90 -2.85 -9.12
C LYS A 4 59.57 -1.39 -9.48
N ASP A 5 59.96 -0.54 -8.55
CA ASP A 5 59.84 0.92 -8.44
C ASP A 5 60.82 1.70 -9.33
N SER A 6 60.75 3.04 -9.18
CA SER A 6 61.69 4.16 -9.50
C SER A 6 61.40 4.94 -10.79
N GLU A 7 61.35 6.27 -10.89
CA GLU A 7 61.70 7.45 -10.05
C GLU A 7 60.99 8.70 -10.69
N VAL A 8 60.32 9.61 -9.96
CA VAL A 8 60.75 10.84 -9.23
C VAL A 8 61.04 12.10 -10.08
N SER A 9 60.62 13.26 -9.52
CA SER A 9 61.09 14.66 -9.68
C SER A 9 60.18 15.59 -10.52
N ILE A 10 59.78 16.82 -10.16
CA ILE A 10 60.04 17.77 -9.05
C ILE A 10 59.05 18.95 -9.21
N GLY A 11 58.72 19.65 -8.10
CA GLY A 11 58.07 20.96 -8.17
C GLY A 11 57.58 21.53 -6.83
N ASN A 12 58.52 21.91 -5.96
CA ASN A 12 58.33 22.66 -4.71
C ASN A 12 57.85 24.10 -4.97
N TRP A 13 57.00 24.65 -4.08
CA TRP A 13 57.19 26.00 -3.50
C TRP A 13 56.63 26.05 -2.07
N ASP A 14 57.53 26.29 -1.12
CA ASP A 14 57.33 26.57 0.30
C ASP A 14 57.46 28.10 0.50
N PHE A 15 56.61 28.70 1.33
CA PHE A 15 56.91 29.94 2.03
C PHE A 15 56.40 29.87 3.47
N SER A 16 57.39 29.79 4.36
CA SER A 16 57.31 29.86 5.81
C SER A 16 57.63 31.29 6.30
N ALA A 17 57.00 31.71 7.40
CA ALA A 17 57.49 32.64 8.45
C ALA A 17 56.34 32.88 9.45
N THR A 18 56.29 32.45 10.73
CA THR A 18 57.14 32.56 11.94
C THR A 18 57.23 33.95 12.62
N GLY A 19 57.00 33.96 13.95
CA GLY A 19 57.25 35.03 14.94
C GLY A 19 55.96 35.61 15.57
N ILE A 20 55.43 35.17 16.73
CA ILE A 20 55.87 35.15 18.16
C ILE A 20 56.08 36.55 18.79
N PHE A 21 55.30 36.87 19.84
CA PHE A 21 55.66 37.45 21.18
C PHE A 21 54.37 38.00 21.84
N GLY A 22 53.82 37.39 22.91
CA GLY A 22 54.03 37.73 24.34
C GLY A 22 53.03 38.81 24.81
N GLN A 23 52.32 38.80 25.95
CA GLN A 23 52.48 38.16 27.26
C GLN A 23 51.16 38.24 28.08
N ASN A 24 50.98 37.24 28.96
CA ASN A 24 50.48 37.26 30.35
C ASN A 24 49.11 37.89 30.73
N ALA A 25 48.24 37.08 31.34
CA ALA A 25 47.82 37.27 32.74
C ALA A 25 47.08 36.04 33.31
N THR A 26 47.69 35.47 34.33
CA THR A 26 47.23 34.40 35.22
C THR A 26 46.03 34.84 36.06
N LEU A 27 45.01 33.98 36.25
CA LEU A 27 44.34 33.87 37.56
C LEU A 27 43.68 32.49 37.76
N LEU A 28 44.21 31.76 38.74
CA LEU A 28 43.59 30.60 39.36
C LEU A 28 42.29 31.00 40.07
N MET A 29 41.25 30.15 40.05
CA MET A 29 40.59 29.70 41.29
C MET A 29 39.59 28.55 41.08
N LYS A 30 39.95 27.38 41.62
CA LYS A 30 39.16 26.43 42.45
C LYS A 30 37.69 26.13 42.07
N LYS A 31 37.43 24.87 41.70
CA LYS A 31 36.10 24.23 41.89
C LYS A 31 35.81 24.08 43.40
N PRO A 32 34.55 24.24 43.82
CA PRO A 32 33.87 23.06 44.37
C PRO A 32 32.46 22.87 43.81
N ILE A 33 32.06 21.60 43.90
CA ILE A 33 30.81 20.96 43.49
C ILE A 33 29.66 21.43 44.41
N LEU A 34 28.47 21.73 43.86
CA LEU A 34 27.16 21.12 44.22
C LEU A 34 25.94 22.00 43.84
N LEU A 35 25.00 21.32 43.18
CA LEU A 35 23.55 21.56 43.02
C LEU A 35 23.05 22.84 42.33
N ALA A 36 22.46 22.66 41.13
CA ALA A 36 21.09 23.09 40.89
C ALA A 36 20.46 22.37 39.68
N ALA A 37 19.32 21.72 39.95
CA ALA A 37 18.24 21.38 39.03
C ALA A 37 18.56 20.49 37.81
N ALA A 38 18.57 19.18 38.05
CA ALA A 38 18.07 18.27 37.04
C ALA A 38 16.59 18.61 36.80
N CYS A 39 16.28 19.26 35.66
CA CYS A 39 14.93 19.27 35.11
C CYS A 39 14.52 17.83 34.85
N VAL A 40 13.86 17.21 35.82
CA VAL A 40 13.10 15.98 35.60
C VAL A 40 11.88 16.37 34.77
N LEU A 41 12.09 16.50 33.46
CA LEU A 41 10.99 16.33 32.49
C LEU A 41 10.60 14.87 32.56
N SER A 42 9.77 14.56 33.55
CA SER A 42 9.06 13.30 33.62
C SER A 42 8.12 13.27 32.43
N SER A 43 8.53 12.58 31.37
CA SER A 43 7.62 12.10 30.34
C SER A 43 6.69 11.09 30.99
N GLN A 44 5.66 11.58 31.68
CA GLN A 44 4.54 10.75 32.09
C GLN A 44 3.81 10.35 30.80
N ALA A 45 4.16 9.19 30.26
CA ALA A 45 3.30 8.47 29.35
C ALA A 45 2.01 8.17 30.10
N PHE A 46 1.01 9.06 29.99
CA PHE A 46 -0.31 8.81 30.55
C PHE A 46 -0.84 7.53 29.91
N ALA A 47 -0.97 6.47 30.71
CA ALA A 47 -1.62 5.24 30.27
C ALA A 47 -3.03 5.60 29.79
N GLN A 48 -3.38 5.22 28.55
CA GLN A 48 -4.71 5.49 28.01
C GLN A 48 -5.76 4.80 28.88
N SER A 49 -6.84 5.51 29.20
CA SER A 49 -7.99 4.85 29.84
C SER A 49 -8.58 3.79 28.89
N PRO A 50 -9.22 2.73 29.43
CA PRO A 50 -9.85 1.70 28.61
C PRO A 50 -10.83 2.27 27.56
N THR A 51 -11.57 3.32 27.90
CA THR A 51 -12.48 4.03 26.97
C THR A 51 -11.73 4.75 25.86
N GLN A 52 -10.62 5.44 26.17
CA GLN A 52 -9.80 6.09 25.13
C GLN A 52 -9.12 5.06 24.22
N GLN A 53 -8.67 3.95 24.79
CA GLN A 53 -8.10 2.83 24.04
C GLN A 53 -9.15 2.22 23.10
N ALA A 54 -10.38 2.00 23.59
CA ALA A 54 -11.49 1.48 22.80
C ALA A 54 -11.84 2.40 21.62
N GLU A 55 -11.95 3.71 21.86
CA GLU A 55 -12.23 4.70 20.80
C GLU A 55 -11.10 4.74 19.75
N SER A 56 -9.84 4.64 20.17
CA SER A 56 -8.69 4.55 19.25
C SER A 56 -8.76 3.30 18.38
N LEU A 57 -9.05 2.14 18.97
CA LEU A 57 -9.22 0.87 18.26
C LEU A 57 -10.43 0.93 17.31
N TYR A 58 -11.53 1.55 17.74
CA TYR A 58 -12.70 1.77 16.90
C TYR A 58 -12.36 2.58 15.64
N LYS A 59 -11.63 3.69 15.77
CA LYS A 59 -11.18 4.49 14.63
C LYS A 59 -10.27 3.71 13.67
N GLN A 60 -9.40 2.85 14.20
CA GLN A 60 -8.59 1.95 13.36
C GLN A 60 -9.47 0.95 12.60
N GLY A 61 -10.53 0.45 13.23
CA GLY A 61 -11.53 -0.38 12.57
C GLY A 61 -12.24 0.34 11.42
N GLN A 62 -12.67 1.58 11.63
CA GLN A 62 -13.28 2.41 10.59
C GLN A 62 -12.32 2.67 9.42
N ALA A 63 -11.05 2.94 9.72
CA ALA A 63 -10.03 3.15 8.70
C ALA A 63 -9.80 1.87 7.87
N ALA A 64 -9.72 0.71 8.53
CA ALA A 64 -9.58 -0.59 7.87
C ALA A 64 -10.80 -0.93 7.00
N GLU A 65 -12.02 -0.66 7.50
CA GLU A 65 -13.26 -0.85 6.75
C GLU A 65 -13.30 0.02 5.50
N LYS A 66 -12.94 1.30 5.61
CA LYS A 66 -12.84 2.23 4.47
C LYS A 66 -11.78 1.79 3.46
N ALA A 67 -10.70 1.15 3.93
CA ALA A 67 -9.68 0.56 3.06
C ALA A 67 -10.11 -0.76 2.42
N GLY A 68 -11.32 -1.26 2.73
CA GLY A 68 -11.82 -2.54 2.22
C GLY A 68 -11.25 -3.76 2.91
N ASN A 69 -10.51 -3.59 4.01
CA ASN A 69 -9.91 -4.69 4.77
C ASN A 69 -10.83 -5.08 5.92
N THR A 70 -11.84 -5.91 5.61
CA THR A 70 -12.87 -6.27 6.59
C THR A 70 -12.32 -7.17 7.70
N THR A 71 -11.26 -7.94 7.42
CA THR A 71 -10.58 -8.77 8.43
C THR A 71 -9.96 -7.89 9.52
N ASN A 72 -9.18 -6.87 9.14
CA ASN A 72 -8.59 -5.94 10.11
C ASN A 72 -9.67 -5.09 10.79
N ALA A 73 -10.70 -4.66 10.05
CA ALA A 73 -11.82 -3.93 10.64
C ALA A 73 -12.50 -4.74 11.76
N LYS A 74 -12.77 -6.03 11.51
CA LYS A 74 -13.35 -6.96 12.49
C LYS A 74 -12.45 -7.12 13.71
N ASP A 75 -11.15 -7.30 13.51
CA ASP A 75 -10.18 -7.43 14.60
C ASP A 75 -10.13 -6.17 15.48
N PHE A 76 -10.03 -5.00 14.86
CA PHE A 76 -10.01 -3.72 15.58
C PHE A 76 -11.31 -3.44 16.33
N TYR A 77 -12.48 -3.66 15.72
CA TYR A 77 -13.76 -3.54 16.41
C TYR A 77 -13.89 -4.54 17.57
N THR A 78 -13.39 -5.77 17.39
CA THR A 78 -13.38 -6.78 18.47
C THR A 78 -12.47 -6.35 19.62
N LYS A 79 -11.28 -5.80 19.32
CA LYS A 79 -10.36 -5.26 20.34
C LYS A 79 -10.95 -4.04 21.05
N ALA A 80 -11.66 -3.16 20.34
CA ALA A 80 -12.36 -2.03 20.94
C ALA A 80 -13.39 -2.51 21.98
N LEU A 81 -14.18 -3.55 21.65
CA LEU A 81 -15.14 -4.15 22.58
C LEU A 81 -14.50 -4.92 23.74
N LYS A 82 -13.28 -5.41 23.59
CA LYS A 82 -12.51 -5.98 24.70
C LYS A 82 -12.02 -4.90 25.67
N ALA A 83 -11.65 -3.71 25.17
CA ALA A 83 -11.21 -2.59 25.98
C ALA A 83 -12.40 -1.89 26.67
N ASP A 84 -13.53 -1.73 25.96
CA ASP A 84 -14.78 -1.22 26.50
C ASP A 84 -15.98 -2.04 25.98
N PRO A 85 -16.50 -2.99 26.78
CA PRO A 85 -17.67 -3.79 26.39
C PRO A 85 -18.95 -3.00 26.14
N ARG A 86 -19.03 -1.73 26.58
CA ARG A 86 -20.20 -0.85 26.40
C ARG A 86 -20.07 0.10 25.21
N HIS A 87 -19.02 -0.05 24.39
CA HIS A 87 -18.76 0.82 23.24
C HIS A 87 -19.78 0.62 22.10
N ALA A 88 -20.92 1.32 22.18
CA ALA A 88 -22.07 1.15 21.29
C ALA A 88 -21.71 1.21 19.79
N ASN A 89 -20.85 2.16 19.40
CA ASN A 89 -20.44 2.32 18.01
C ASN A 89 -19.66 1.11 17.47
N ALA A 90 -18.85 0.46 18.31
CA ALA A 90 -18.03 -0.69 17.89
C ALA A 90 -18.92 -1.93 17.74
N THR A 91 -19.89 -2.11 18.63
CA THR A 91 -20.92 -3.16 18.51
C THR A 91 -21.73 -3.00 17.23
N TYR A 92 -22.20 -1.77 16.96
CA TYR A 92 -22.96 -1.46 15.75
C TYR A 92 -22.14 -1.70 14.48
N SER A 93 -20.91 -1.17 14.40
CA SER A 93 -20.05 -1.33 13.24
C SER A 93 -19.65 -2.79 13.01
N LEU A 94 -19.39 -3.58 14.06
CA LEU A 94 -19.14 -5.01 13.93
C LEU A 94 -20.35 -5.76 13.38
N GLY A 95 -21.57 -5.37 13.78
CA GLY A 95 -22.81 -5.91 13.21
C GLY A 95 -22.96 -5.58 11.72
N GLN A 96 -22.73 -4.32 11.34
CA GLN A 96 -22.79 -3.88 9.95
C GLN A 96 -21.73 -4.56 9.08
N LEU A 97 -20.53 -4.75 9.62
CA LEU A 97 -19.44 -5.42 8.92
C LEU A 97 -19.76 -6.89 8.62
N LYS A 98 -20.50 -7.58 9.49
CA LYS A 98 -20.97 -8.95 9.21
C LYS A 98 -21.97 -9.00 8.05
N LEU A 99 -22.80 -7.97 7.90
CA LEU A 99 -23.82 -7.90 6.85
C LEU A 99 -23.25 -7.43 5.51
N LYS A 100 -22.30 -6.49 5.55
CA LYS A 100 -21.80 -5.77 4.37
C LYS A 100 -20.37 -6.14 3.97
N GLY A 101 -19.69 -6.98 4.76
CA GLY A 101 -18.30 -7.38 4.54
C GLY A 101 -18.01 -7.83 3.12
N PRO A 102 -18.74 -8.84 2.57
CA PRO A 102 -18.53 -9.30 1.21
C PRO A 102 -18.66 -8.19 0.14
N ALA A 103 -19.61 -7.28 0.30
CA ALA A 103 -19.80 -6.16 -0.61
C ALA A 103 -18.66 -5.11 -0.51
N ILE A 104 -18.15 -4.88 0.70
CA ILE A 104 -16.99 -4.00 0.95
C ILE A 104 -15.74 -4.59 0.29
N GLU A 105 -15.51 -5.89 0.43
CA GLU A 105 -14.36 -6.56 -0.18
C GLU A 105 -14.47 -6.63 -1.69
N ALA A 106 -15.66 -6.92 -2.22
CA ALA A 106 -15.94 -6.88 -3.66
C ALA A 106 -15.60 -5.51 -4.26
N LYS A 107 -16.05 -4.43 -3.63
CA LYS A 107 -15.74 -3.06 -4.07
C LYS A 107 -14.26 -2.73 -3.99
N ALA A 108 -13.59 -3.17 -2.93
CA ALA A 108 -12.15 -2.99 -2.78
C ALA A 108 -11.35 -3.76 -3.84
N ARG A 109 -11.79 -4.98 -4.17
CA ARG A 109 -11.25 -5.79 -5.26
C ARG A 109 -11.46 -5.11 -6.60
N GLU A 110 -12.66 -4.62 -6.88
CA GLU A 110 -12.97 -3.88 -8.12
C GLU A 110 -12.05 -2.67 -8.27
N ALA A 111 -11.88 -1.87 -7.21
CA ALA A 111 -11.00 -0.71 -7.23
C ALA A 111 -9.53 -1.09 -7.48
N LYS A 112 -9.02 -2.13 -6.79
CA LYS A 112 -7.65 -2.64 -7.00
C LYS A 112 -7.46 -3.20 -8.40
N PHE A 113 -8.42 -3.99 -8.87
CA PHE A 113 -8.47 -4.51 -10.22
C PHE A 113 -8.34 -3.38 -11.20
N GLY A 114 -9.24 -2.39 -11.12
CA GLY A 114 -9.38 -1.31 -12.09
C GLY A 114 -8.27 -0.26 -12.08
N ALA A 115 -7.48 -0.18 -11.01
CA ALA A 115 -6.36 0.76 -10.89
C ALA A 115 -5.08 0.28 -11.58
N VAL A 116 -5.01 -0.98 -12.02
CA VAL A 116 -3.81 -1.50 -12.69
C VAL A 116 -3.66 -0.86 -14.06
N MET A 117 -2.53 -0.18 -14.26
CA MET A 117 -2.18 0.43 -15.54
C MET A 117 -1.58 -0.61 -16.48
N ILE A 118 -2.08 -0.65 -17.70
CA ILE A 118 -1.68 -1.59 -18.74
C ILE A 118 -0.99 -0.79 -19.86
N PRO A 119 0.32 -0.98 -20.06
CA PRO A 119 1.06 -0.29 -21.12
C PRO A 119 0.56 -0.65 -22.52
N THR A 120 0.26 -1.92 -22.74
CA THR A 120 -0.24 -2.46 -24.01
C THR A 120 -1.22 -3.60 -23.77
N PHE A 121 -2.34 -3.57 -24.47
CA PHE A 121 -3.33 -4.65 -24.49
C PHE A 121 -3.74 -4.90 -25.95
N GLN A 122 -3.26 -6.01 -26.50
CA GLN A 122 -3.45 -6.37 -27.89
C GLN A 122 -4.11 -7.73 -27.99
N LEU A 123 -5.16 -7.80 -28.79
CA LEU A 123 -5.90 -9.01 -29.11
C LEU A 123 -6.06 -9.07 -30.62
N GLN A 124 -5.99 -10.27 -31.18
CA GLN A 124 -6.26 -10.54 -32.58
C GLN A 124 -7.14 -11.78 -32.65
N ASP A 125 -8.36 -11.63 -33.15
CA ASP A 125 -9.34 -12.71 -33.31
C ASP A 125 -9.54 -13.59 -32.05
N ALA A 126 -9.44 -12.96 -30.88
CA ALA A 126 -9.52 -13.64 -29.58
C ALA A 126 -10.98 -13.82 -29.16
N THR A 127 -11.30 -14.96 -28.55
CA THR A 127 -12.58 -15.16 -27.84
C THR A 127 -12.63 -14.36 -26.54
N LEU A 128 -13.82 -14.24 -25.93
CA LEU A 128 -13.97 -13.67 -24.59
C LEU A 128 -13.05 -14.36 -23.57
N GLN A 129 -13.02 -15.70 -23.55
CA GLN A 129 -12.22 -16.45 -22.59
C GLN A 129 -10.72 -16.22 -22.77
N GLU A 130 -10.23 -16.22 -24.02
CA GLU A 130 -8.83 -15.88 -24.31
C GLU A 130 -8.51 -14.44 -23.91
N SER A 131 -9.42 -13.50 -24.19
CA SER A 131 -9.27 -12.09 -23.82
C SER A 131 -9.15 -11.89 -22.31
N LEU A 132 -9.99 -12.57 -21.53
CA LEU A 132 -9.96 -12.52 -20.06
C LEU A 132 -8.69 -13.16 -19.50
N MET A 133 -8.25 -14.29 -20.06
CA MET A 133 -7.00 -14.94 -19.68
C MET A 133 -5.78 -14.04 -19.94
N ILE A 134 -5.69 -13.43 -21.12
CA ILE A 134 -4.62 -12.50 -21.48
C ILE A 134 -4.65 -11.27 -20.56
N LEU A 135 -5.83 -10.69 -20.33
CA LEU A 135 -6.00 -9.57 -19.43
C LEU A 135 -5.56 -9.93 -18.01
N GLY A 136 -5.95 -11.09 -17.49
CA GLY A 136 -5.56 -11.56 -16.17
C GLY A 136 -4.05 -11.68 -16.01
N LYS A 137 -3.37 -12.28 -16.98
CA LYS A 137 -1.91 -12.41 -16.98
C LYS A 137 -1.20 -11.05 -17.02
N ILE A 138 -1.71 -10.11 -17.79
CA ILE A 138 -1.17 -8.74 -17.84
C ILE A 138 -1.38 -8.03 -16.51
N ILE A 139 -2.58 -8.13 -15.92
CA ILE A 139 -2.88 -7.52 -14.62
C ILE A 139 -1.97 -8.08 -13.53
N GLU A 140 -1.81 -9.41 -13.47
CA GLU A 140 -0.91 -10.07 -12.53
C GLU A 140 0.52 -9.55 -12.67
N LYS A 141 1.04 -9.51 -13.90
CA LYS A 141 2.38 -9.00 -14.18
C LYS A 141 2.56 -7.52 -13.81
N GLU A 142 1.69 -6.63 -14.32
CA GLU A 142 1.83 -5.18 -14.16
C GLU A 142 1.51 -4.72 -12.72
N SER A 143 0.71 -5.49 -11.99
CA SER A 143 0.49 -5.29 -10.55
C SER A 143 1.58 -5.88 -9.66
N LYS A 144 2.61 -6.53 -10.23
CA LYS A 144 3.66 -7.25 -9.48
C LYS A 144 3.06 -8.30 -8.54
N GLU A 145 2.14 -9.10 -9.08
CA GLU A 145 1.45 -10.21 -8.39
C GLU A 145 0.56 -9.77 -7.21
N THR A 146 0.32 -8.47 -7.05
CA THR A 146 -0.56 -7.95 -5.98
C THR A 146 -2.05 -8.02 -6.33
N VAL A 147 -2.38 -8.15 -7.62
CA VAL A 147 -3.74 -8.31 -8.14
C VAL A 147 -3.79 -9.53 -9.03
N ILE A 148 -4.41 -10.60 -8.55
CA ILE A 148 -4.59 -11.85 -9.28
C ILE A 148 -6.11 -12.05 -9.49
N PRO A 149 -6.64 -11.71 -10.67
CA PRO A 149 -8.07 -11.83 -10.94
C PRO A 149 -8.46 -13.27 -11.27
N ASN A 150 -9.48 -13.79 -10.58
CA ASN A 150 -10.15 -15.03 -10.96
C ASN A 150 -11.39 -14.69 -11.80
N PHE A 151 -11.47 -15.19 -13.02
CA PHE A 151 -12.62 -14.97 -13.89
C PHE A 151 -13.54 -16.20 -13.89
N ILE A 152 -14.85 -15.96 -13.78
CA ILE A 152 -15.88 -16.97 -13.96
C ILE A 152 -16.74 -16.52 -15.13
N VAL A 153 -16.84 -17.33 -16.18
CA VAL A 153 -17.70 -17.05 -17.34
C VAL A 153 -18.99 -17.84 -17.20
N GLN A 154 -20.13 -17.14 -17.20
CA GLN A 154 -21.48 -17.69 -17.15
C GLN A 154 -22.19 -17.39 -18.46
N ASP A 155 -22.14 -18.33 -19.40
CA ASP A 155 -22.79 -18.19 -20.70
C ASP A 155 -23.74 -19.35 -21.00
N SER A 156 -24.78 -19.48 -20.18
CA SER A 156 -25.75 -20.58 -20.28
C SER A 156 -26.48 -20.69 -21.63
N ALA A 157 -26.48 -19.63 -22.44
CA ALA A 157 -27.14 -19.57 -23.74
C ALA A 157 -26.15 -19.54 -24.93
N ASN A 158 -24.84 -19.77 -24.70
CA ASN A 158 -23.78 -19.71 -25.71
C ASN A 158 -23.81 -18.42 -26.56
N LYS A 159 -24.15 -17.29 -25.95
CA LYS A 159 -24.29 -15.99 -26.65
C LYS A 159 -22.94 -15.29 -26.85
N LEU A 160 -21.90 -15.70 -26.14
CA LEU A 160 -20.60 -15.03 -26.10
C LEU A 160 -19.51 -15.75 -26.92
N THR A 161 -19.73 -17.01 -27.30
CA THR A 161 -18.70 -17.90 -27.89
C THR A 161 -18.26 -17.53 -29.30
N ASP A 162 -19.13 -16.94 -30.13
CA ASP A 162 -18.81 -16.68 -31.55
C ASP A 162 -18.18 -15.30 -31.80
N LYS A 163 -18.16 -14.44 -30.78
CA LYS A 163 -17.65 -13.07 -30.92
C LYS A 163 -16.13 -13.06 -30.78
N LYS A 164 -15.46 -12.67 -31.86
CA LYS A 164 -14.01 -12.46 -31.90
C LYS A 164 -13.67 -10.99 -31.67
N LEU A 165 -12.65 -10.76 -30.85
CA LEU A 165 -12.17 -9.43 -30.48
C LEU A 165 -10.82 -9.17 -31.11
N THR A 166 -10.71 -8.01 -31.73
CA THR A 166 -9.44 -7.43 -32.16
C THR A 166 -9.33 -6.06 -31.52
N LEU A 167 -8.41 -5.92 -30.57
CA LEU A 167 -8.20 -4.70 -29.79
C LEU A 167 -6.72 -4.31 -29.85
N ASN A 168 -6.44 -3.02 -29.91
CA ASN A 168 -5.09 -2.48 -29.76
C ASN A 168 -5.15 -1.23 -28.90
N LEU A 169 -4.96 -1.42 -27.60
CA LEU A 169 -5.07 -0.38 -26.59
C LEU A 169 -3.70 -0.14 -25.96
N LYS A 170 -3.41 1.14 -25.68
CA LYS A 170 -2.12 1.56 -25.09
C LYS A 170 -2.37 2.49 -23.93
N ASN A 171 -1.59 2.34 -22.86
CA ASN A 171 -1.63 3.19 -21.69
C ASN A 171 -3.04 3.40 -21.12
N ILE A 172 -3.74 2.29 -20.85
CA ILE A 172 -5.10 2.30 -20.30
C ILE A 172 -5.13 1.61 -18.95
N SER A 173 -6.19 1.83 -18.18
CA SER A 173 -6.44 1.00 -17.01
C SER A 173 -7.03 -0.36 -17.41
N SER A 174 -6.81 -1.37 -16.58
CA SER A 174 -7.48 -2.67 -16.64
C SER A 174 -9.01 -2.57 -16.63
N GLN A 175 -9.58 -1.58 -15.93
CA GLN A 175 -11.02 -1.32 -15.95
C GLN A 175 -11.46 -0.88 -17.34
N ALA A 176 -10.70 -0.01 -18.02
CA ALA A 176 -10.99 0.37 -19.38
C ALA A 176 -10.84 -0.82 -20.34
N ALA A 177 -9.79 -1.63 -20.19
CA ALA A 177 -9.58 -2.84 -21.01
C ALA A 177 -10.76 -3.80 -20.87
N MET A 178 -11.16 -4.08 -19.62
CA MET A 178 -12.33 -4.91 -19.32
C MET A 178 -13.60 -4.34 -19.94
N LYS A 179 -13.84 -3.03 -19.81
CA LYS A 179 -14.99 -2.36 -20.42
C LYS A 179 -15.06 -2.63 -21.93
N TYR A 180 -13.96 -2.47 -22.67
CA TYR A 180 -13.95 -2.73 -24.12
C TYR A 180 -14.21 -4.20 -24.47
N ILE A 181 -13.70 -5.14 -23.67
CA ILE A 181 -14.01 -6.57 -23.83
C ILE A 181 -15.52 -6.80 -23.66
N LEU A 182 -16.10 -6.28 -22.58
CA LEU A 182 -17.52 -6.45 -22.26
C LEU A 182 -18.43 -5.80 -23.31
N ASP A 183 -18.15 -4.56 -23.71
CA ASP A 183 -18.93 -3.83 -24.71
C ASP A 183 -18.92 -4.54 -26.07
N THR A 184 -17.77 -5.05 -26.50
CA THR A 184 -17.63 -5.75 -27.79
C THR A 184 -18.37 -7.09 -27.78
N THR A 185 -18.35 -7.78 -26.63
CA THR A 185 -18.99 -9.09 -26.50
C THR A 185 -20.47 -9.01 -26.13
N GLY A 186 -20.95 -7.85 -25.67
CA GLY A 186 -22.28 -7.72 -25.07
C GLY A 186 -22.39 -8.40 -23.71
N ALA A 187 -21.27 -8.78 -23.10
CA ALA A 187 -21.23 -9.36 -21.78
C ALA A 187 -21.34 -8.28 -20.69
N LYS A 188 -21.67 -8.71 -19.48
CA LYS A 188 -21.59 -7.89 -18.28
C LYS A 188 -20.64 -8.51 -17.27
N ALA A 189 -20.18 -7.71 -16.32
CA ALA A 189 -19.39 -8.18 -15.20
C ALA A 189 -20.00 -7.74 -13.87
N ARG A 190 -19.82 -8.58 -12.86
CA ARG A 190 -19.97 -8.21 -11.45
C ARG A 190 -18.73 -8.65 -10.68
N TYR A 191 -18.35 -7.88 -9.69
CA TYR A 191 -17.23 -8.20 -8.80
C TYR A 191 -17.80 -8.83 -7.54
N ASP A 192 -17.39 -10.07 -7.28
CA ASP A 192 -17.72 -10.82 -6.08
C ASP A 192 -16.50 -10.86 -5.13
N GLU A 193 -16.68 -11.43 -3.94
CA GLU A 193 -15.64 -11.50 -2.91
C GLU A 193 -14.34 -12.13 -3.41
N TYR A 194 -14.39 -13.14 -4.30
CA TYR A 194 -13.23 -13.90 -4.76
C TYR A 194 -13.02 -13.93 -6.28
N ALA A 195 -13.97 -13.41 -7.06
CA ALA A 195 -13.96 -13.55 -8.51
C ALA A 195 -14.63 -12.37 -9.22
N VAL A 196 -14.29 -12.20 -10.49
CA VAL A 196 -15.03 -11.37 -11.43
C VAL A 196 -15.91 -12.29 -12.27
N VAL A 197 -17.22 -12.20 -12.08
CA VAL A 197 -18.19 -13.02 -12.81
C VAL A 197 -18.60 -12.26 -14.06
N VAL A 198 -18.31 -12.84 -15.21
CA VAL A 198 -18.68 -12.34 -16.54
C VAL A 198 -19.85 -13.16 -17.04
N TYR A 199 -20.95 -12.50 -17.42
CA TYR A 199 -22.20 -13.18 -17.77
C TYR A 199 -22.85 -12.59 -19.02
N SER A 200 -23.58 -13.43 -19.77
CA SER A 200 -24.45 -13.00 -20.86
C SER A 200 -25.82 -12.53 -20.35
N HIS A 201 -26.45 -11.66 -21.14
CA HIS A 201 -27.87 -11.35 -21.01
C HIS A 201 -28.77 -12.42 -21.62
#